data_AF-A0A7W1SXJ6-F1
#
_entry.id   AF-A0A7W1SXJ6-F1
#
_cell.length_a   1.000
_cell.length_b   1.000
_cell.length_c   1.000
_cell.angle_alpha   90.00
_cell.angle_beta   90.00
_cell.angle_gamma   90.00
#
_symmetry.space_group_name_H-M   'P 1'
#
loop_
_entity.id
_entity.type
_entity.pdbx_description
1 polymer ?
#
loop_
_entity_poly.entity_id
_entity_poly.type
_entity_poly.pdbx_seq_one_letter_code
_entity_poly.pdbx_strand_id
1 'polypeptide(L)'
;MHIPNKAQNEAEARKKIQTVSNRLESGEDFGTLAMNYSEDPEHAPNGGDLGFAPESALANTDAATREMVSKLKPGQTSSVITVVNPATHQLFGFRIVKLIAKEPAGQRELSDPRVQQAIRSQLRDRREQVLKAAYYDVLRDQAKIENYFAQRILETSDKQQK
;
A
#
# COMPACT_ATOMS: atom_id res chain seq x y z
N MET A 1 0.98 12.73 16.96
CA MET A 1 1.25 11.62 17.89
C MET A 1 2.69 11.17 17.65
N HIS A 2 3.58 11.32 18.64
CA HIS A 2 5.00 10.97 18.51
C HIS A 2 5.10 9.44 18.57
N ILE A 3 5.72 8.79 17.57
CA ILE A 3 6.02 7.36 17.64
C ILE A 3 7.37 7.28 18.38
N PRO A 4 7.39 7.02 19.70
CA PRO A 4 8.66 6.83 20.38
C PRO A 4 9.33 5.63 19.72
N ASN A 5 10.59 5.76 19.33
CA ASN A 5 11.42 4.67 18.77
C ASN A 5 11.39 4.46 17.24
N LYS A 6 11.15 5.52 16.44
CA LYS A 6 11.43 5.47 14.99
C LYS A 6 12.94 5.44 14.72
N ALA A 7 13.42 4.50 13.91
CA ALA A 7 14.83 4.45 13.50
C ALA A 7 15.21 5.73 12.73
N GLN A 8 16.37 6.31 13.05
CA GLN A 8 16.81 7.58 12.48
C GLN A 8 17.65 7.40 11.21
N ASN A 9 18.23 6.21 11.02
CA ASN A 9 19.07 5.88 9.88
C ASN A 9 18.96 4.38 9.53
N GLU A 10 19.54 4.00 8.38
CA GLU A 10 19.53 2.63 7.89
C GLU A 10 20.17 1.64 8.87
N ALA A 11 21.30 1.99 9.50
CA ALA A 11 22.01 1.09 10.41
C ALA A 11 21.17 0.77 11.66
N GLU A 12 20.49 1.77 12.21
CA GLU A 12 19.53 1.60 13.30
C GLU A 12 18.33 0.75 12.87
N ALA A 13 17.78 0.99 11.68
CA ALA A 13 16.66 0.22 11.16
C ALA A 13 17.04 -1.26 10.99
N ARG A 14 18.24 -1.55 10.45
CA ARG A 14 18.78 -2.91 10.33
C ARG A 14 18.96 -3.58 11.69
N LYS A 15 19.55 -2.87 12.66
CA LYS A 15 19.74 -3.40 14.02
C LYS A 15 18.41 -3.67 14.71
N LYS A 16 17.45 -2.77 14.56
CA LYS A 16 16.11 -2.88 15.14
C LYS A 16 15.37 -4.10 14.58
N ILE A 17 15.31 -4.24 13.25
CA ILE A 17 14.60 -5.38 12.64
C ILE A 17 15.30 -6.72 12.93
N GLN A 18 16.63 -6.75 13.03
CA GLN A 18 17.36 -7.95 13.43
C GLN A 18 17.05 -8.36 14.88
N THR A 19 16.93 -7.37 15.78
CA THR A 19 16.53 -7.62 17.17
C THR A 19 15.13 -8.24 17.24
N VAL A 20 14.20 -7.73 16.44
CA VAL A 20 12.84 -8.29 16.33
C VAL A 20 12.87 -9.72 15.75
N SER A 21 13.66 -9.98 14.71
CA SER A 21 13.83 -11.33 14.14
C SER A 21 14.33 -12.33 15.19
N ASN A 22 15.38 -11.98 15.93
CA ASN A 22 15.97 -12.87 16.94
C ASN A 22 14.98 -13.18 18.08
N ARG A 23 14.15 -12.20 18.45
CA ARG A 23 13.10 -12.37 19.47
C ARG A 23 11.95 -13.27 18.99
N LEU A 24 11.53 -13.10 17.73
CA LEU A 24 10.58 -14.00 17.09
C LEU A 24 11.10 -15.44 17.04
N GLU A 25 12.37 -15.62 16.68
CA GLU A 25 13.05 -16.93 16.68
C GLU A 25 13.15 -17.55 18.09
N SER A 26 13.23 -16.70 19.12
CA SER A 26 13.21 -17.12 20.53
C SER A 26 11.79 -17.44 21.05
N GLY A 27 10.75 -17.29 20.21
CA GLY A 27 9.37 -17.62 20.54
C GLY A 27 8.56 -16.48 21.16
N GLU A 28 9.05 -15.23 21.14
CA GLU A 28 8.28 -14.07 21.59
C GLU A 28 7.08 -13.81 20.66
N ASP A 29 5.97 -13.33 21.22
CA ASP A 29 4.72 -13.15 20.47
C ASP A 29 4.84 -12.02 19.42
N PHE A 30 4.31 -12.30 18.21
CA PHE A 30 4.38 -11.36 17.10
C PHE A 30 3.60 -10.07 17.37
N GLY A 31 2.40 -10.17 17.93
CA GLY A 31 1.55 -9.00 18.20
C GLY A 31 2.21 -8.07 19.21
N THR A 32 2.78 -8.65 20.27
CA THR A 32 3.55 -7.93 21.29
C THR A 32 4.74 -7.20 20.68
N LEU A 33 5.50 -7.86 19.80
CA LEU A 33 6.62 -7.23 19.10
C LEU A 33 6.17 -6.13 18.14
N ALA A 34 5.07 -6.33 17.42
CA ALA A 34 4.51 -5.31 16.54
C ALA A 34 4.07 -4.06 17.32
N MET A 35 3.39 -4.21 18.46
CA MET A 35 2.99 -3.08 19.31
C MET A 35 4.19 -2.27 19.82
N ASN A 36 5.30 -2.93 20.14
CA ASN A 36 6.48 -2.29 20.74
C ASN A 36 7.48 -1.73 19.72
N TYR A 37 7.57 -2.33 18.54
CA TYR A 37 8.65 -2.04 17.58
C TYR A 37 8.17 -1.57 16.21
N SER A 38 6.92 -1.83 15.82
CA SER A 38 6.43 -1.41 14.51
C SER A 38 6.37 0.11 14.41
N GLU A 39 6.80 0.62 13.26
CA GLU A 39 6.74 2.05 12.93
C GLU A 39 5.50 2.39 12.08
N ASP A 40 4.60 1.42 11.91
CA ASP A 40 3.29 1.61 11.28
C ASP A 40 2.26 2.05 12.34
N PRO A 41 1.90 3.35 12.40
CA PRO A 41 1.01 3.87 13.43
C PRO A 41 -0.44 3.36 13.30
N GLU A 42 -0.84 2.88 12.12
CA GLU A 42 -2.20 2.42 11.87
C GLU A 42 -2.43 1.04 12.50
N HIS A 43 -1.46 0.15 12.35
CA HIS A 43 -1.62 -1.25 12.76
C HIS A 43 -0.85 -1.63 14.03
N ALA A 44 0.22 -0.91 14.38
CA ALA A 44 1.01 -1.23 15.58
C ALA A 44 0.16 -1.36 16.86
N PRO A 45 -0.80 -0.45 17.16
CA PRO A 45 -1.62 -0.57 18.37
C PRO A 45 -2.48 -1.84 18.43
N ASN A 46 -2.77 -2.46 17.28
CA ASN A 46 -3.53 -3.70 17.18
C ASN A 46 -2.62 -4.91 16.85
N GLY A 47 -1.36 -4.89 17.29
CA GLY A 47 -0.43 -6.00 17.08
C GLY A 47 -0.02 -6.23 15.63
N GLY A 48 -0.12 -5.20 14.79
CA GLY A 48 0.20 -5.28 13.37
C GLY A 48 -0.83 -6.04 12.54
N ASP A 49 -2.04 -6.24 13.05
CA ASP A 49 -3.11 -6.92 12.31
C ASP A 49 -3.63 -6.04 11.15
N LEU A 50 -3.46 -6.56 9.94
CA LEU A 50 -3.91 -5.93 8.68
C LEU A 50 -5.32 -6.39 8.27
N GLY A 51 -5.92 -7.35 8.99
CA GLY A 51 -7.16 -7.99 8.63
C GLY A 51 -7.06 -8.89 7.39
N PHE A 52 -8.22 -9.33 6.90
CA PHE A 52 -8.31 -10.10 5.66
C PHE A 52 -8.29 -9.18 4.44
N ALA A 53 -7.36 -9.42 3.53
CA ALA A 53 -7.29 -8.75 2.24
C ALA A 53 -7.36 -9.77 1.10
N PRO A 54 -7.98 -9.41 -0.05
CA PRO A 54 -7.90 -10.25 -1.24
C PRO A 54 -6.45 -10.33 -1.73
N GLU A 55 -6.05 -11.46 -2.32
CA GLU A 55 -4.70 -11.64 -2.85
C GLU A 55 -4.30 -10.55 -3.86
N SER A 56 -5.27 -10.01 -4.61
CA SER A 56 -5.06 -8.88 -5.51
C SER A 56 -4.56 -7.62 -4.82
N ALA A 57 -4.84 -7.42 -3.53
CA ALA A 57 -4.33 -6.28 -2.76
C ALA A 57 -2.80 -6.37 -2.55
N LEU A 58 -2.22 -7.58 -2.55
CA LEU A 58 -0.76 -7.77 -2.51
C LEU A 58 -0.07 -7.25 -3.79
N ALA A 59 -0.82 -7.01 -4.88
CA ALA A 59 -0.26 -6.37 -6.06
C ALA A 59 0.20 -4.93 -5.81
N ASN A 60 -0.39 -4.28 -4.80
CA ASN A 60 -0.06 -2.90 -4.40
C ASN A 60 1.12 -2.82 -3.42
N THR A 61 1.65 -3.95 -2.94
CA THR A 61 2.85 -3.99 -2.09
C THR A 61 4.10 -4.19 -2.95
N ASP A 62 5.27 -3.93 -2.37
CA ASP A 62 6.56 -4.22 -3.01
C ASP A 62 6.69 -5.71 -3.38
N ALA A 63 7.51 -5.96 -4.41
CA ALA A 63 7.68 -7.29 -4.99
C ALA A 63 8.26 -8.30 -3.99
N ALA A 64 9.21 -7.88 -3.15
CA ALA A 64 9.86 -8.74 -2.17
C ALA A 64 8.86 -9.24 -1.11
N THR A 65 7.98 -8.35 -0.63
CA THR A 65 6.92 -8.72 0.31
C THR A 65 5.93 -9.69 -0.31
N ARG A 66 5.49 -9.42 -1.54
CA ARG A 66 4.54 -10.29 -2.26
C ARG A 66 5.11 -11.69 -2.47
N GLU A 67 6.35 -11.77 -2.93
CA GLU A 67 7.05 -13.03 -3.11
C GLU A 67 7.12 -13.79 -1.78
N MET A 68 7.48 -13.12 -0.68
CA MET A 68 7.56 -13.80 0.59
C MET A 68 6.21 -14.29 1.11
N VAL A 69 5.18 -13.46 1.09
CA VAL A 69 3.82 -13.85 1.52
C VAL A 69 3.30 -15.05 0.72
N SER A 70 3.58 -15.11 -0.58
CA SER A 70 3.14 -16.23 -1.44
C SER A 70 3.72 -17.59 -1.04
N LYS A 71 4.89 -17.59 -0.39
CA LYS A 71 5.59 -18.80 0.07
C LYS A 71 5.23 -19.20 1.51
N LEU A 72 4.62 -18.30 2.28
CA LEU A 72 4.24 -18.58 3.66
C LEU A 72 3.05 -19.53 3.75
N LYS A 73 3.06 -20.36 4.79
CA LYS A 73 1.89 -21.11 5.26
C LYS A 73 1.24 -20.38 6.43
N PRO A 74 -0.08 -20.56 6.67
CA PRO A 74 -0.73 -20.05 7.87
C PRO A 74 0.05 -20.40 9.14
N GLY A 75 0.18 -19.43 10.05
CA GLY A 75 0.99 -19.48 11.26
C GLY A 75 2.48 -19.11 11.07
N GLN A 76 3.00 -19.08 9.84
CA GLN A 76 4.42 -18.81 9.60
C GLN A 76 4.75 -17.32 9.52
N THR A 77 5.96 -17.00 9.96
CA THR A 77 6.57 -15.67 9.87
C THR A 77 7.67 -15.67 8.81
N SER A 78 7.83 -14.58 8.08
CA SER A 78 8.91 -14.41 7.10
C SER A 78 10.26 -14.14 7.75
N SER A 79 11.34 -14.27 6.98
CA SER A 79 12.59 -13.58 7.28
C SER A 79 12.43 -12.06 7.12
N VAL A 80 13.46 -11.30 7.49
CA VAL A 80 13.53 -9.86 7.24
C VAL A 80 13.43 -9.59 5.72
N ILE A 81 12.45 -8.76 5.36
CA ILE A 81 12.22 -8.29 3.99
C ILE A 81 12.80 -6.88 3.87
N THR A 82 13.62 -6.67 2.84
CA THR A 82 14.12 -5.34 2.49
C THR A 82 13.16 -4.68 1.51
N VAL A 83 12.63 -3.53 1.87
CA VAL A 83 11.67 -2.77 1.06
C VAL A 83 12.43 -1.66 0.35
N VAL A 84 12.31 -1.60 -0.97
CA VAL A 84 12.95 -0.57 -1.80
C VAL A 84 11.91 0.19 -2.59
N ASN A 85 12.21 1.45 -2.92
CA ASN A 85 11.39 2.24 -3.83
C ASN A 85 11.48 1.63 -5.25
N PRO A 86 10.35 1.36 -5.93
CA PRO A 86 10.36 0.70 -7.24
C PRO A 86 10.95 1.56 -8.37
N ALA A 87 10.93 2.88 -8.25
CA ALA A 87 11.48 3.79 -9.25
C ALA A 87 12.98 4.06 -9.01
N THR A 88 13.34 4.35 -7.75
CA THR A 88 14.71 4.80 -7.41
C THR A 88 15.62 3.69 -6.90
N HIS A 89 15.08 2.50 -6.61
CA HIS A 89 15.79 1.38 -5.96
C HIS A 89 16.42 1.73 -4.60
N GLN A 90 16.07 2.89 -4.04
CA GLN A 90 16.54 3.32 -2.73
C GLN A 90 15.86 2.52 -1.63
N LEU A 91 16.61 2.17 -0.58
CA LEU A 91 16.08 1.53 0.61
C LEU A 91 14.97 2.40 1.22
N PHE A 92 13.79 1.83 1.34
CA PHE A 92 12.65 2.43 2.03
C PHE A 92 12.57 1.97 3.49
N GLY A 93 12.91 0.70 3.75
CA GLY A 93 12.95 0.17 5.11
C GLY A 93 12.97 -1.35 5.16
N PHE A 94 12.62 -1.90 6.32
CA PHE A 94 12.57 -3.34 6.57
C PHE A 94 11.22 -3.73 7.15
N ARG A 95 10.80 -4.97 6.91
CA ARG A 95 9.62 -5.54 7.56
C ARG A 95 9.74 -7.04 7.76
N ILE A 96 8.90 -7.56 8.64
CA ILE A 96 8.66 -8.99 8.82
C ILE A 96 7.13 -9.17 8.76
N VAL A 97 6.66 -10.22 8.09
CA VAL A 97 5.23 -10.50 7.95
C VAL A 97 4.90 -11.88 8.51
N LYS A 98 3.75 -12.02 9.16
CA LYS A 98 3.20 -13.29 9.62
C LYS A 98 1.89 -13.57 8.91
N LEU A 99 1.80 -14.72 8.24
CA LEU A 99 0.55 -15.13 7.61
C LEU A 99 -0.35 -15.78 8.66
N ILE A 100 -1.43 -15.13 9.07
CA ILE A 100 -2.35 -15.68 10.08
C ILE A 100 -3.19 -16.80 9.49
N ALA A 101 -3.89 -16.51 8.40
CA ALA A 101 -4.76 -17.45 7.71
C ALA A 101 -4.70 -17.20 6.20
N LYS A 102 -4.95 -18.26 5.43
CA LYS A 102 -5.18 -18.17 3.99
C LYS A 102 -6.46 -18.91 3.69
N GLU A 103 -7.52 -18.15 3.42
CA GLU A 103 -8.71 -18.74 2.82
C GLU A 103 -8.34 -19.12 1.38
N PRO A 104 -8.56 -20.39 0.96
CA PRO A 104 -8.47 -20.69 -0.46
C PRO A 104 -9.39 -19.74 -1.21
N ALA A 105 -9.14 -19.57 -2.51
CA ALA A 105 -10.14 -19.03 -3.41
C ALA A 105 -11.32 -20.03 -3.47
N GLY A 106 -12.08 -20.12 -2.38
CA GLY A 106 -13.34 -20.80 -2.33
C GLY A 106 -14.27 -19.99 -3.22
N GLN A 107 -14.92 -20.68 -4.14
CA GLN A 107 -16.05 -20.18 -4.89
C GLN A 107 -17.07 -19.68 -3.87
N ARG A 108 -16.97 -18.41 -3.43
CA ARG A 108 -18.14 -17.77 -2.86
C ARG A 108 -19.12 -17.78 -4.02
N GLU A 109 -20.13 -18.65 -3.92
CA GLU A 109 -21.03 -18.86 -5.03
C GLU A 109 -21.62 -17.52 -5.44
N LEU A 110 -21.82 -17.32 -6.74
CA LEU A 110 -22.54 -16.14 -7.24
C LEU A 110 -23.96 -16.04 -6.64
N SER A 111 -24.46 -17.10 -6.01
CA SER A 111 -25.72 -17.16 -5.27
C SER A 111 -25.66 -16.48 -3.89
N ASP A 112 -24.47 -16.29 -3.27
CA ASP A 112 -24.34 -15.66 -1.95
C ASP A 112 -24.76 -14.17 -2.04
N PRO A 113 -25.78 -13.73 -1.29
CA PRO A 113 -26.27 -12.36 -1.33
C PRO A 113 -25.18 -11.31 -1.09
N ARG A 114 -24.18 -11.61 -0.25
CA ARG A 114 -23.07 -10.69 0.06
C ARG A 114 -22.15 -10.53 -1.13
N VAL A 115 -21.90 -11.60 -1.88
CA VAL A 115 -21.11 -11.58 -3.12
C VAL A 115 -21.84 -10.79 -4.19
N GLN A 116 -23.13 -11.07 -4.39
CA GLN A 116 -23.94 -10.33 -5.37
C GLN A 116 -24.00 -8.84 -5.03
N GLN A 117 -24.16 -8.48 -3.76
CA GLN A 117 -24.18 -7.10 -3.32
C GLN A 117 -22.84 -6.41 -3.54
N ALA A 118 -21.72 -7.07 -3.19
CA ALA A 118 -20.38 -6.55 -3.43
C ALA A 118 -20.10 -6.33 -4.92
N ILE A 119 -20.42 -7.31 -5.77
CA ILE A 119 -20.28 -7.20 -7.24
C ILE A 119 -21.15 -6.06 -7.78
N ARG A 120 -22.41 -5.97 -7.35
CA ARG A 120 -23.33 -4.89 -7.78
C ARG A 120 -22.85 -3.50 -7.34
N SER A 121 -22.27 -3.37 -6.14
CA SER A 121 -21.67 -2.10 -5.69
C SER A 121 -20.49 -1.75 -6.58
N GLN A 122 -19.54 -2.68 -6.72
CA GLN A 122 -18.32 -2.45 -7.48
C GLN A 122 -18.58 -2.11 -8.95
N LEU A 123 -19.56 -2.77 -9.60
CA LEU A 123 -19.97 -2.45 -10.97
C LEU A 123 -20.62 -1.07 -11.07
N ARG A 124 -21.43 -0.67 -10.08
CA ARG A 124 -22.00 0.69 -10.01
C ARG A 124 -20.92 1.74 -9.83
N ASP A 125 -20.01 1.54 -8.89
CA ASP A 125 -18.92 2.48 -8.60
C ASP A 125 -18.01 2.67 -9.83
N ARG A 126 -17.67 1.58 -10.53
CA ARG A 126 -16.90 1.65 -11.79
C ARG A 126 -17.66 2.40 -12.88
N ARG A 127 -18.95 2.13 -13.06
CA ARG A 127 -19.78 2.84 -14.04
C ARG A 127 -19.87 4.32 -13.72
N GLU A 128 -20.05 4.67 -12.46
CA GLU A 128 -20.10 6.06 -12.00
C GLU A 128 -18.77 6.78 -12.29
N GLN A 129 -17.63 6.15 -11.99
CA GLN A 129 -16.30 6.71 -12.28
C GLN A 129 -16.12 7.00 -13.78
N VAL A 130 -16.50 6.06 -14.66
CA VAL A 130 -16.41 6.23 -16.12
C VAL A 130 -17.33 7.36 -16.59
N LEU A 131 -18.58 7.40 -16.12
CA LEU A 131 -19.53 8.46 -16.48
C LEU A 131 -19.08 9.83 -16.00
N LYS A 132 -18.53 9.90 -14.78
CA LYS A 132 -18.00 11.14 -14.20
C LYS A 132 -16.79 11.64 -14.98
N ALA A 133 -15.87 10.76 -15.38
CA ALA A 133 -14.74 11.11 -16.23
C ALA A 133 -15.22 11.67 -17.58
N ALA A 134 -16.11 10.96 -18.28
CA ALA A 134 -16.65 11.42 -19.56
C ALA A 134 -17.43 12.75 -19.43
N TYR A 135 -18.18 12.93 -18.34
CA TYR A 135 -18.88 14.18 -18.05
C TYR A 135 -17.90 15.35 -17.88
N TYR A 136 -16.79 15.14 -17.16
CA TYR A 136 -15.76 16.16 -17.03
C TYR A 136 -15.08 16.49 -18.36
N ASP A 137 -14.85 15.50 -19.23
CA ASP A 137 -14.29 15.75 -20.56
C ASP A 137 -15.22 16.63 -21.40
N VAL A 138 -16.52 16.31 -21.45
CA VAL A 138 -17.52 17.13 -22.17
C VAL A 138 -17.59 18.55 -21.60
N LEU A 139 -17.64 18.69 -20.27
CA LEU A 139 -17.66 20.01 -19.63
C LEU A 139 -16.39 20.81 -19.95
N ARG A 140 -15.23 20.16 -19.95
CA ARG A 140 -13.95 20.80 -20.28
C ARG A 140 -13.93 21.28 -21.72
N ASP A 141 -14.40 20.47 -22.65
CA ASP A 141 -14.43 20.79 -24.08
C ASP A 141 -15.43 21.90 -24.42
N GLN A 142 -16.55 21.97 -23.70
CA GLN A 142 -17.55 23.02 -23.87
C GLN A 142 -17.25 24.31 -23.10
N ALA A 143 -16.33 24.26 -22.13
CA ALA A 143 -15.92 25.43 -21.36
C ALA A 143 -14.86 26.25 -22.09
N LYS A 144 -14.98 27.59 -21.99
CA LYS A 144 -13.89 28.49 -22.38
C LYS A 144 -12.82 28.48 -21.29
N ILE A 145 -11.71 27.80 -21.53
CA ILE A 145 -10.57 27.73 -20.58
C ILE A 145 -9.45 28.63 -21.09
N GLU A 146 -9.09 29.65 -20.31
CA GLU A 146 -7.97 30.55 -20.60
C GLU A 146 -6.81 30.30 -19.63
N ASN A 147 -5.61 30.04 -20.15
CA ASN A 147 -4.39 29.86 -19.36
C ASN A 147 -3.51 31.11 -19.45
N TYR A 148 -3.78 32.08 -18.58
CA TYR A 148 -3.04 33.36 -18.55
C TYR A 148 -1.55 33.21 -18.23
N PHE A 149 -1.15 32.13 -17.54
CA PHE A 149 0.26 31.85 -17.27
C PHE A 149 1.00 31.41 -18.53
N ALA A 150 0.42 30.48 -19.29
CA ALA A 150 0.96 30.06 -20.58
C ALA A 150 0.99 31.21 -21.59
N GLN A 151 -0.05 32.06 -21.63
CA GLN A 151 -0.08 33.26 -22.46
C GLN A 151 1.09 34.20 -22.15
N ARG A 152 1.35 34.49 -20.87
CA ARG A 152 2.49 35.34 -20.46
C ARG A 152 3.85 34.77 -20.88
N ILE A 153 4.03 33.45 -20.82
CA ILE A 153 5.29 32.78 -21.24
C ILE A 153 5.49 32.90 -22.75
N LEU A 154 4.44 32.68 -23.55
CA LEU A 154 4.51 32.82 -25.01
C LEU A 154 4.81 34.28 -25.41
N GLU A 155 4.13 35.24 -24.79
CA GLU A 155 4.35 36.68 -25.03
C GLU A 155 5.77 37.16 -24.66
N THR A 156 6.39 36.57 -23.64
CA THR A 156 7.77 36.89 -23.25
C THR A 156 8.80 36.19 -24.14
N SER A 157 8.49 35.02 -24.66
CA SER A 157 9.34 34.28 -25.60
C SER A 157 9.41 34.95 -26.99
N ASP A 158 8.27 35.42 -27.50
CA ASP A 158 8.19 36.13 -28.80
C ASP A 158 8.88 37.52 -28.75
N LYS A 159 8.94 38.16 -27.58
CA LYS A 159 9.65 39.44 -27.39
C LYS A 159 11.17 39.30 -27.33
N GLN A 160 11.71 38.10 -27.11
CA GLN A 160 13.16 37.85 -27.09
C GLN A 160 13.74 37.49 -28.48
N GLN A 161 12.89 37.29 -29.49
CA GLN A 161 13.30 36.95 -30.86
C GLN A 161 13.23 38.15 -31.85
N LYS A 162 12.95 39.36 -31.37
CA LYS A 162 13.06 40.63 -32.12
C LYS A 162 14.17 41.49 -31.55
#